data_AF-A0A0F9G2Q4-F1
#
_entry.id   AF-A0A0F9G2Q4-F1
#
_cell.length_a   1.000
_cell.length_b   1.000
_cell.length_c   1.000
_cell.angle_alpha   90.00
_cell.angle_beta   90.00
_cell.angle_gamma   90.00
#
_symmetry.space_group_name_H-M   'P 1'
#
loop_
_entity.id
_entity.type
_entity.pdbx_description
1 polymer ?
#
loop_
_entity_poly.entity_id
_entity_poly.type
_entity_poly.pdbx_seq_one_letter_code
_entity_poly.pdbx_strand_id
1 'polypeptide(L)'
;MPDKGEIRFIGKAYKVWVSCADCGKERWVNLRRGKPRSPRCRSCAAKARPLPTWNYFKSGKDNIGWKGGRRIDSMGYIRARVYLDSPFYPMVRKCDGYVQEHRLIMAEHLGRCLTKDEIVHHLDRNRHNNKIENLKLMNYRDHYPVRHFIDRIRVLEEELKRMKSCLVQTRA
;
A
#
# COMPACT_ATOMS: atom_id res chain seq x y z
N MET A 1 22.92 -42.86 -3.57
CA MET A 1 21.99 -42.08 -2.71
C MET A 1 22.07 -42.67 -1.31
N PRO A 2 21.79 -41.92 -0.23
CA PRO A 2 21.82 -42.48 1.12
C PRO A 2 20.71 -43.52 1.28
N ASP A 3 20.95 -44.57 2.04
CA ASP A 3 19.94 -45.58 2.31
C ASP A 3 18.92 -45.08 3.34
N LYS A 4 17.66 -45.52 3.24
CA LYS A 4 16.63 -45.11 4.20
C LYS A 4 16.98 -45.65 5.59
N GLY A 5 17.05 -44.75 6.57
CA GLY A 5 17.48 -45.09 7.93
C GLY A 5 18.99 -44.97 8.15
N GLU A 6 19.76 -44.62 7.11
CA GLU A 6 21.20 -44.36 7.26
C GLU A 6 21.45 -43.22 8.25
N ILE A 7 22.37 -43.43 9.20
CA ILE A 7 22.75 -42.43 10.20
C ILE A 7 24.17 -41.94 9.90
N ARG A 8 24.35 -40.62 9.84
CA ARG A 8 25.66 -39.98 9.66
C ARG A 8 25.84 -38.84 10.65
N PHE A 9 27.08 -38.64 11.11
CA PHE A 9 27.45 -37.41 11.80
C PHE A 9 27.70 -36.31 10.77
N ILE A 10 26.85 -35.28 10.73
CA ILE A 10 26.90 -34.20 9.74
C ILE A 10 26.91 -32.84 10.45
N GLY A 11 28.04 -32.14 10.37
CA GLY A 11 28.27 -30.88 11.08
C GLY A 11 28.52 -31.12 12.57
N LYS A 12 27.53 -30.80 13.42
CA LYS A 12 27.63 -30.94 14.89
C LYS A 12 26.55 -31.87 15.49
N ALA A 13 25.93 -32.73 14.67
CA ALA A 13 24.86 -33.62 15.11
C ALA A 13 24.78 -34.89 14.27
N TYR A 14 24.33 -35.98 14.90
CA TYR A 14 23.87 -37.16 14.18
C TYR A 14 22.57 -36.85 13.43
N LYS A 15 22.51 -37.25 12.17
CA LYS A 15 21.34 -37.12 11.31
C LYS A 15 21.00 -38.48 10.72
N VAL A 16 19.72 -38.70 10.48
CA VAL A 16 19.18 -39.90 9.83
C VAL A 16 18.53 -39.51 8.50
N TRP A 17 18.76 -40.31 7.46
CA TRP A 17 18.11 -40.15 6.16
C TRP A 17 16.70 -40.72 6.21
N VAL A 18 15.68 -39.88 6.00
CA VAL A 18 14.27 -40.29 6.08
C VAL A 18 13.41 -39.63 5.01
N SER A 19 12.38 -40.34 4.58
CA SER A 19 11.32 -39.84 3.71
C SER A 19 10.26 -39.06 4.51
N CYS A 20 9.73 -37.97 3.96
CA CYS A 20 8.57 -37.28 4.55
C CYS A 20 7.35 -38.21 4.56
N ALA A 21 6.68 -38.34 5.71
CA ALA A 21 5.44 -39.12 5.82
C ALA A 21 4.34 -38.65 4.85
N ASP A 22 4.27 -37.36 4.53
CA ASP A 22 3.19 -36.82 3.68
C ASP A 22 3.51 -36.73 2.18
N CYS A 23 4.76 -36.44 1.81
CA CYS A 23 5.12 -36.12 0.41
C CYS A 23 6.28 -36.95 -0.14
N GLY A 24 6.75 -37.96 0.61
CA GLY A 24 7.83 -38.85 0.19
C GLY A 24 9.23 -38.23 0.17
N LYS A 25 9.36 -36.89 0.10
CA LYS A 25 10.66 -36.19 -0.02
C LYS A 25 11.68 -36.65 1.01
N GLU A 26 12.80 -37.15 0.52
CA GLU A 26 13.92 -37.63 1.31
C GLU A 26 14.82 -36.48 1.76
N ARG A 27 15.36 -36.59 2.98
CA ARG A 27 16.23 -35.58 3.57
C ARG A 27 16.97 -36.12 4.79
N TRP A 28 18.09 -35.48 5.13
CA TRP A 28 18.71 -35.63 6.44
C TRP A 28 17.91 -34.90 7.51
N VAL A 29 17.58 -35.61 8.61
CA VAL A 29 16.91 -35.04 9.78
C VAL A 29 17.74 -35.32 11.02
N ASN A 30 17.88 -34.33 11.90
CA ASN A 30 18.60 -34.51 13.16
C ASN A 30 17.98 -35.66 13.97
N LEU A 31 18.85 -36.54 14.48
CA LEU A 31 18.49 -37.60 15.40
C LEU A 31 18.41 -37.04 16.82
N ARG A 32 17.32 -37.33 17.54
CA ARG A 32 17.14 -36.94 18.95
C ARG A 32 16.54 -38.12 19.70
N ARG A 33 17.22 -38.60 20.75
CA ARG A 33 16.79 -39.79 21.53
C ARG A 33 16.49 -41.00 20.62
N GLY A 34 17.38 -41.28 19.66
CA GLY A 34 17.25 -42.41 18.72
C GLY A 34 16.16 -42.26 17.65
N LYS A 35 15.44 -41.14 17.58
CA LYS A 35 14.36 -40.91 16.60
C LYS A 35 14.62 -39.68 15.74
N PRO A 36 14.14 -39.65 14.48
CA PRO A 36 14.19 -38.43 13.67
C PRO A 36 13.38 -37.32 14.36
N ARG A 37 13.95 -36.12 14.45
CA ARG A 37 13.31 -34.95 15.10
C ARG A 37 11.93 -34.61 14.53
N SER A 38 11.70 -34.88 13.25
CA SER A 38 10.39 -34.69 12.61
C SER A 38 10.15 -35.73 11.52
N PRO A 39 9.00 -36.44 11.53
CA PRO A 39 8.62 -37.35 10.44
C PRO A 39 8.21 -36.59 9.18
N ARG A 40 7.82 -35.31 9.29
CA ARG A 40 7.36 -34.45 8.18
C ARG A 40 8.41 -33.41 7.78
N CYS A 41 8.49 -33.10 6.50
CA CYS A 41 9.33 -32.00 6.00
C CYS A 41 8.75 -30.64 6.41
N ARG A 42 9.55 -29.57 6.35
CA ARG A 42 9.12 -28.22 6.79
C ARG A 42 7.83 -27.77 6.11
N SER A 43 7.69 -28.00 4.79
CA SER A 43 6.49 -27.60 4.05
C SER A 43 5.25 -28.39 4.47
N CYS A 44 5.36 -29.71 4.65
CA CYS A 44 4.20 -30.52 5.04
C CYS A 44 3.82 -30.33 6.52
N ALA A 45 4.83 -30.16 7.40
CA ALA A 45 4.59 -29.78 8.79
C ALA A 45 3.90 -28.41 8.90
N ALA A 46 4.25 -27.45 8.03
CA ALA A 46 3.58 -26.15 7.99
C ALA A 46 2.11 -26.25 7.54
N LYS A 47 1.80 -27.11 6.56
CA LYS A 47 0.42 -27.36 6.10
C LYS A 47 -0.44 -28.06 7.15
N ALA A 48 0.15 -28.92 7.97
CA ALA A 48 -0.55 -29.69 9.00
C ALA A 48 -0.77 -28.91 10.31
N ARG A 49 -0.18 -27.71 10.44
CA ARG A 49 -0.45 -26.85 11.60
C ARG A 49 -1.87 -26.30 11.48
N PRO A 50 -2.76 -26.52 12.47
CA PRO A 50 -3.99 -25.76 12.52
C PRO A 50 -3.61 -24.27 12.50
N LEU A 51 -4.23 -23.51 11.60
CA LEU A 51 -4.05 -22.06 11.59
C LEU A 51 -4.41 -21.57 13.00
N PRO A 52 -3.59 -20.72 13.64
CA PRO A 52 -4.00 -20.06 14.87
C PRO A 52 -5.36 -19.41 14.63
N THR A 53 -6.28 -19.49 15.59
CA THR A 53 -7.60 -18.85 15.51
C THR A 53 -7.51 -17.34 15.25
N TRP A 54 -6.36 -16.73 15.58
CA TRP A 54 -6.02 -15.33 15.28
C TRP A 54 -5.59 -15.08 13.83
N ASN A 55 -5.36 -16.11 13.01
CA ASN A 55 -5.04 -15.98 11.59
C ASN A 55 -6.29 -15.99 10.69
N TYR A 56 -7.48 -16.02 11.30
CA TYR A 56 -8.75 -15.68 10.66
C TYR A 56 -8.99 -14.16 10.71
N PHE A 57 -7.95 -13.37 10.45
CA PHE A 57 -8.22 -12.00 10.03
C PHE A 57 -8.81 -12.08 8.65
N LYS A 58 -10.13 -12.04 8.64
CA LYS A 58 -10.87 -11.64 7.46
C LYS A 58 -10.14 -10.44 6.86
N SER A 59 -9.76 -10.55 5.59
CA SER A 59 -8.93 -9.57 4.89
C SER A 59 -9.68 -9.11 3.65
N GLY A 60 -9.49 -7.86 3.26
CA GLY A 60 -10.33 -7.31 2.20
C GLY A 60 -11.82 -7.39 2.57
N LYS A 61 -12.65 -7.96 1.69
CA LYS A 61 -14.14 -7.93 1.73
C LYS A 61 -14.72 -8.59 2.94
N ASP A 62 -13.97 -9.55 3.47
CA ASP A 62 -14.41 -10.30 4.60
C ASP A 62 -14.21 -9.48 5.89
N ASN A 63 -13.30 -8.50 5.92
CA ASN A 63 -13.07 -7.68 7.11
C ASN A 63 -14.20 -6.66 7.30
N ILE A 64 -14.88 -6.68 8.45
CA ILE A 64 -15.93 -5.70 8.79
C ILE A 64 -15.38 -4.27 8.77
N GLY A 65 -14.10 -4.09 9.12
CA GLY A 65 -13.41 -2.80 9.02
C GLY A 65 -13.00 -2.40 7.59
N TRP A 66 -13.37 -3.17 6.55
CA TRP A 66 -12.95 -2.85 5.19
C TRP A 66 -13.72 -1.69 4.59
N LYS A 67 -13.04 -0.56 4.48
CA LYS A 67 -13.56 0.63 3.80
C LYS A 67 -13.26 0.59 2.30
N GLY A 68 -13.54 -0.54 1.64
CA GLY A 68 -13.34 -0.72 0.19
C GLY A 68 -11.90 -0.50 -0.30
N GLY A 69 -10.92 -0.75 0.56
CA GLY A 69 -9.50 -0.58 0.24
C GLY A 69 -9.00 0.85 0.39
N ARG A 70 -9.73 1.71 1.12
CA ARG A 70 -9.34 3.08 1.41
C ARG A 70 -8.86 3.23 2.85
N ARG A 71 -7.79 3.99 3.03
CA ARG A 71 -7.26 4.36 4.36
C ARG A 71 -6.66 5.77 4.33
N ILE A 72 -6.67 6.46 5.46
CA ILE A 72 -6.05 7.78 5.60
C ILE A 72 -4.60 7.57 6.05
N ASP A 73 -3.65 8.26 5.41
CA ASP A 73 -2.25 8.24 5.84
C ASP A 73 -1.95 9.26 6.95
N SER A 74 -0.73 9.25 7.48
CA SER A 74 -0.30 10.18 8.52
C SER A 74 -0.29 11.65 8.07
N MET A 75 -0.38 11.91 6.76
CA MET A 75 -0.48 13.24 6.18
C MET A 75 -1.94 13.60 5.85
N GLY A 76 -2.92 12.79 6.22
CA GLY A 76 -4.34 13.06 5.98
C GLY A 76 -4.82 12.78 4.54
N TYR A 77 -3.98 12.19 3.67
CA TYR A 77 -4.42 11.80 2.34
C TYR A 77 -5.13 10.46 2.37
N ILE A 78 -6.21 10.34 1.58
CA ILE A 78 -6.83 9.05 1.31
C ILE A 78 -5.92 8.25 0.37
N ARG A 79 -5.62 7.02 0.74
CA ARG A 79 -4.89 6.03 -0.07
C ARG A 79 -5.84 4.91 -0.49
N ALA A 80 -5.90 4.62 -1.78
CA ALA A 80 -6.68 3.56 -2.39
C ALA A 80 -5.80 2.36 -2.74
N ARG A 81 -6.31 1.15 -2.51
CA ARG A 81 -5.63 -0.10 -2.85
C ARG A 81 -5.70 -0.33 -4.37
N VAL A 82 -4.55 -0.63 -4.97
CA VAL A 82 -4.38 -0.95 -6.39
C VAL A 82 -3.74 -2.33 -6.49
N TYR A 83 -4.32 -3.21 -7.30
CA TYR A 83 -3.88 -4.60 -7.47
C TYR A 83 -2.93 -4.75 -8.67
N LEU A 84 -2.15 -5.84 -8.69
CA LEU A 84 -1.08 -6.11 -9.67
C LEU A 84 -1.56 -6.13 -11.13
N ASP A 85 -2.82 -6.52 -11.34
CA ASP A 85 -3.51 -6.57 -12.62
C ASP A 85 -4.01 -5.19 -13.11
N SER A 86 -3.98 -4.18 -12.25
CA SER A 86 -4.40 -2.82 -12.63
C SER A 86 -3.35 -2.13 -13.50
N PRO A 87 -3.74 -1.42 -14.57
CA PRO A 87 -2.82 -0.61 -15.37
C PRO A 87 -2.18 0.53 -14.56
N PHE A 88 -2.75 0.90 -13.41
CA PHE A 88 -2.24 1.94 -12.50
C PHE A 88 -1.32 1.39 -11.41
N TYR A 89 -1.09 0.07 -11.36
CA TYR A 89 -0.16 -0.54 -10.41
C TYR A 89 1.27 0.05 -10.46
N PRO A 90 1.82 0.48 -11.60
CA PRO A 90 3.12 1.16 -11.65
C PRO A 90 3.21 2.43 -10.79
N MET A 91 2.09 3.04 -10.39
CA MET A 91 2.06 4.21 -9.50
C MET A 91 2.23 3.84 -8.02
N VAL A 92 2.16 2.56 -7.66
CA VAL A 92 2.36 2.06 -6.30
C VAL A 92 3.83 2.26 -5.91
N ARG A 93 4.09 3.15 -4.95
CA ARG A 93 5.46 3.47 -4.49
C ARG A 93 6.00 2.53 -3.42
N LYS A 94 5.11 1.89 -2.64
CA LYS A 94 5.46 1.00 -1.52
C LYS A 94 4.93 -0.39 -1.80
N CYS A 95 5.55 -1.42 -1.22
CA CYS A 95 5.12 -2.83 -1.34
C CYS A 95 3.74 -3.11 -0.71
N ASP A 96 3.00 -2.08 -0.27
CA ASP A 96 1.70 -2.18 0.39
C ASP A 96 0.53 -2.25 -0.60
N GLY A 97 0.75 -1.93 -1.89
CA GLY A 97 -0.28 -1.95 -2.92
C GLY A 97 -1.23 -0.75 -2.83
N TYR A 98 -0.80 0.40 -2.32
CA TYR A 98 -1.65 1.60 -2.20
C TYR A 98 -1.08 2.82 -2.92
N VAL A 99 -1.94 3.53 -3.62
CA VAL A 99 -1.69 4.84 -4.27
C VAL A 99 -2.51 5.92 -3.56
N GLN A 100 -2.08 7.17 -3.58
CA GLN A 100 -2.92 8.29 -3.12
C GLN A 100 -4.15 8.43 -4.03
N GLU A 101 -5.35 8.50 -3.47
CA GLU A 101 -6.60 8.44 -4.22
C GLU A 101 -6.74 9.59 -5.22
N HIS A 102 -6.42 10.81 -4.83
CA HIS A 102 -6.43 11.97 -5.74
C HIS A 102 -5.51 11.78 -6.96
N ARG A 103 -4.36 11.11 -6.80
CA ARG A 103 -3.48 10.76 -7.93
C ARG A 103 -4.09 9.68 -8.81
N LEU A 104 -4.74 8.68 -8.21
CA LEU A 104 -5.40 7.60 -8.94
C LEU A 104 -6.55 8.14 -9.80
N ILE A 105 -7.42 8.97 -9.22
CA ILE A 105 -8.55 9.61 -9.93
C ILE A 105 -8.05 10.47 -11.09
N MET A 106 -6.98 11.23 -10.90
CA MET A 106 -6.38 12.01 -11.99
C MET A 106 -5.76 11.11 -13.06
N ALA A 107 -5.10 10.01 -12.70
CA ALA A 107 -4.56 9.04 -13.66
C ALA A 107 -5.67 8.37 -14.49
N GLU A 108 -6.76 7.97 -13.84
CA GLU A 108 -7.96 7.41 -14.48
C GLU A 108 -8.58 8.40 -15.44
N HIS A 109 -8.72 9.67 -15.03
CA HIS A 109 -9.24 10.74 -15.88
C HIS A 109 -8.38 10.99 -17.13
N LEU A 110 -7.05 10.88 -17.00
CA LEU A 110 -6.11 11.02 -18.12
C LEU A 110 -5.95 9.74 -18.95
N GLY A 111 -6.44 8.60 -18.47
CA GLY A 111 -6.22 7.30 -19.11
C GLY A 111 -4.75 6.82 -19.10
N ARG A 112 -3.90 7.38 -18.22
CA ARG A 112 -2.48 6.99 -18.11
C ARG A 112 -1.94 7.14 -16.70
N CYS A 113 -0.86 6.42 -16.40
CA CYS A 113 -0.12 6.62 -15.15
C CYS A 113 0.46 8.02 -15.04
N LEU A 114 0.43 8.58 -13.83
CA LEU A 114 1.16 9.82 -13.51
C LEU A 114 2.63 9.53 -13.22
N THR A 115 3.49 10.38 -13.73
CA THR A 115 4.93 10.40 -13.44
C THR A 115 5.20 10.91 -12.01
N LYS A 116 6.47 10.86 -11.60
CA LYS A 116 6.88 11.31 -10.27
C LYS A 116 6.86 12.84 -10.12
N ASP A 117 7.06 13.57 -11.22
CA ASP A 117 7.14 15.03 -11.27
C ASP A 117 5.76 15.70 -11.42
N GLU A 118 4.76 14.90 -11.80
CA GLU A 118 3.37 15.31 -11.84
C GLU A 118 2.77 15.33 -10.43
N ILE A 119 2.43 16.52 -9.96
CA ILE A 119 1.77 16.79 -8.69
C ILE A 119 0.29 17.03 -8.94
N VAL A 120 -0.57 16.50 -8.07
CA VAL A 120 -2.01 16.77 -8.12
C VAL A 120 -2.37 17.61 -6.90
N HIS A 121 -2.91 18.80 -7.15
CA HIS A 121 -3.23 19.80 -6.15
C HIS A 121 -4.75 19.88 -5.92
N HIS A 122 -5.18 19.99 -4.67
CA HIS A 122 -6.58 20.24 -4.29
C HIS A 122 -6.87 21.74 -4.28
N LEU A 123 -7.80 22.20 -5.11
CA LEU A 123 -8.14 23.63 -5.23
C LEU A 123 -8.75 24.19 -3.94
N ASP A 124 -9.63 23.42 -3.29
CA ASP A 124 -10.28 23.79 -2.03
C ASP A 124 -9.43 23.54 -0.78
N ARG A 125 -8.21 23.00 -0.93
CA ARG A 125 -7.29 22.59 0.15
C ARG A 125 -7.83 21.49 1.07
N ASN A 126 -8.95 20.86 0.74
CA ASN A 126 -9.52 19.73 1.46
C ASN A 126 -9.04 18.41 0.85
N ARG A 127 -8.14 17.72 1.56
CA ARG A 127 -7.52 16.45 1.12
C ARG A 127 -8.51 15.28 0.97
N HIS A 128 -9.75 15.45 1.44
CA HIS A 128 -10.83 14.47 1.33
C HIS A 128 -11.76 14.73 0.14
N ASN A 129 -11.73 15.93 -0.46
CA ASN A 129 -12.54 16.25 -1.63
C ASN A 129 -11.78 15.86 -2.92
N ASN A 130 -11.86 14.58 -3.28
CA ASN A 130 -11.14 14.04 -4.44
C ASN A 130 -11.96 14.06 -5.74
N LYS A 131 -12.98 14.92 -5.84
CA LYS A 131 -13.70 15.10 -7.11
C LYS A 131 -12.77 15.66 -8.18
N ILE A 132 -12.84 15.16 -9.41
CA ILE A 132 -11.91 15.55 -10.49
C ILE A 132 -11.90 17.06 -10.73
N GLU A 133 -13.04 17.73 -10.62
CA GLU A 133 -13.19 19.20 -10.72
C GLU A 133 -12.40 19.99 -9.65
N ASN A 134 -12.11 19.36 -8.51
CA ASN A 134 -11.33 19.95 -7.42
C ASN A 134 -9.83 19.63 -7.50
N LEU A 135 -9.41 18.84 -8.50
CA LEU A 135 -8.04 18.38 -8.67
C LEU A 135 -7.38 19.08 -9.86
N LYS A 136 -6.17 19.59 -9.64
CA LYS A 136 -5.36 20.21 -10.70
C LYS A 136 -4.03 19.48 -10.84
N LEU A 137 -3.74 18.98 -12.04
CA LEU A 137 -2.43 18.46 -12.39
C LEU A 137 -1.44 19.62 -12.59
N MET A 138 -0.27 19.53 -11.97
CA MET A 138 0.78 20.54 -12.02
C MET A 138 2.14 19.87 -12.16
N ASN A 139 3.09 20.54 -12.80
CA ASN A 139 4.49 20.11 -12.77
C ASN A 139 5.14 20.59 -11.47
N TYR A 140 6.14 19.88 -10.97
CA TYR A 140 6.96 20.28 -9.82
C TYR A 140 7.46 21.73 -9.91
N ARG A 141 7.86 22.16 -11.12
CA ARG A 141 8.33 23.53 -11.39
C ARG A 141 7.25 24.60 -11.21
N ASP A 142 5.98 24.24 -11.42
CA ASP A 142 4.83 25.16 -11.33
C ASP A 142 4.20 25.19 -9.93
N HIS A 143 4.60 24.29 -9.02
CA HIS A 143 3.94 24.14 -7.72
C HIS A 143 4.37 25.20 -6.69
N TYR A 144 5.61 25.70 -6.78
CA TYR A 144 6.15 26.67 -5.83
C TYR A 144 5.48 28.07 -5.86
N PRO A 145 5.11 28.63 -7.03
CA PRO A 145 4.51 29.97 -7.08
C PRO A 145 3.01 30.01 -6.74
N VAL A 146 2.25 28.95 -7.00
CA VAL A 146 0.78 28.98 -6.99
C VAL A 146 0.19 29.18 -5.60
N ARG A 147 0.82 28.65 -4.55
CA ARG A 147 0.37 28.88 -3.16
C ARG A 147 0.41 30.38 -2.82
N HIS A 148 1.51 31.05 -3.16
CA HIS A 148 1.68 32.49 -2.89
C HIS A 148 0.75 33.36 -3.74
N PHE A 149 0.55 32.98 -5.01
CA PHE A 149 -0.34 33.74 -5.90
C PHE A 149 -1.81 33.61 -5.52
N ILE A 150 -2.30 32.41 -5.14
CA ILE A 150 -3.69 32.23 -4.73
C ILE A 150 -4.00 33.01 -3.46
N ASP A 151 -3.13 32.93 -2.44
CA ASP A 151 -3.33 33.69 -1.20
C ASP A 151 -3.32 35.19 -1.47
N ARG A 152 -2.41 35.67 -2.34
CA ARG A 152 -2.34 37.08 -2.72
C ARG A 152 -3.54 37.55 -3.54
N ILE A 153 -4.02 36.74 -4.50
CA ILE A 153 -5.23 37.06 -5.28
C ILE A 153 -6.44 37.20 -4.35
N ARG A 154 -6.61 36.29 -3.40
CA ARG A 154 -7.74 36.33 -2.46
C ARG A 154 -7.75 37.61 -1.61
N VAL A 155 -6.59 37.99 -1.08
CA VAL A 155 -6.41 39.24 -0.34
C VAL A 155 -6.74 40.44 -1.24
N LEU A 156 -6.22 40.46 -2.46
CA LEU A 156 -6.48 41.54 -3.41
C LEU A 156 -7.96 41.64 -3.81
N GLU A 157 -8.67 40.51 -3.95
CA GLU A 157 -10.11 40.48 -4.24
C GLU A 157 -10.94 41.04 -3.07
N GLU A 158 -10.57 40.72 -1.83
CA GLU A 158 -11.20 41.28 -0.63
C GLU A 158 -10.95 42.79 -0.49
N GLU A 159 -9.72 43.24 -0.77
CA GLU A 159 -9.36 44.66 -0.81
C GLU A 159 -10.15 45.41 -1.88
N LEU A 160 -10.22 44.86 -3.10
CA LEU A 160 -11.02 45.42 -4.19
C LEU A 160 -12.50 45.53 -3.81
N LYS A 161 -13.05 44.50 -3.15
CA LYS A 161 -14.43 44.52 -2.68
C LYS A 161 -14.65 45.63 -1.63
N ARG A 162 -13.71 45.80 -0.70
CA ARG A 162 -13.74 46.90 0.30
C ARG A 162 -13.68 48.28 -0.37
N MET A 163 -12.73 48.49 -1.28
CA MET A 163 -12.56 49.78 -1.98
C MET A 163 -13.80 50.15 -2.81
N LYS A 164 -14.38 49.18 -3.52
CA LYS A 164 -15.63 49.38 -4.27
C LYS A 164 -16.79 49.76 -3.35
N SER A 165 -16.92 49.12 -2.19
CA SER A 165 -17.96 49.46 -1.21
C SER A 165 -17.82 50.90 -0.69
N CYS A 166 -16.58 51.36 -0.45
CA CYS A 166 -16.31 52.70 0.04
C CYS A 166 -16.56 53.80 -1.03
N LEU A 167 -16.27 53.49 -2.30
CA LEU A 167 -16.58 54.37 -3.44
C LEU A 167 -18.08 54.56 -3.67
N VAL A 168 -18.89 53.53 -3.40
CA VAL A 168 -20.36 53.62 -3.50
C VAL A 168 -20.92 54.50 -2.37
N GLN A 169 -20.30 54.51 -1.20
CA GLN A 169 -20.73 55.32 -0.04
C GLN A 169 -20.31 56.79 -0.13
N THR A 170 -19.31 57.13 -0.93
CA THR A 170 -18.79 58.51 -1.11
C THR A 170 -19.42 59.26 -2.30
N ARG A 171 -20.27 58.58 -3.07
CA ARG A 171 -21.00 59.14 -4.23
C ARG A 171 -22.49 59.43 -3.94
N ALA A 172 -22.94 59.20 -2.71
CA ALA A 172 -24.26 59.59 -2.20
C ALA A 172 -24.11 60.86 -1.34
#